data_AF-A0A2X3EZ36-F1
#
_entry.id   AF-A0A2X3EZ36-F1
#
_cell.length_a   1.000
_cell.length_b   1.000
_cell.length_c   1.000
_cell.angle_alpha   90.00
_cell.angle_beta   90.00
_cell.angle_gamma   90.00
#
_symmetry.space_group_name_H-M   'P 1'
#
loop_
_entity.id
_entity.type
_entity.pdbx_description
1 polymer ?
#
loop_
_entity_poly.entity_id
_entity_poly.type
_entity_poly.pdbx_seq_one_letter_code
_entity_poly.pdbx_strand_id
1 'polypeptide(L)'
;MRRNAQKWIPFGFDTDSNKIVDIASVENGLSCNCICLICGTSLIARQGQNKKWHFSHSTEVKGVCSELTLQHIKKYIKVKIQEKKIPCSPSSSAG
;
A
#
# COMPACT_ATOMS: atom_id res chain seq x y z
N MET A 1 -7.98 -28.37 7.47
CA MET A 1 -8.88 -27.59 6.59
C MET A 1 -8.21 -26.25 6.31
N ARG A 2 -7.93 -25.96 5.03
CA ARG A 2 -7.17 -24.76 4.64
C ARG A 2 -7.98 -23.53 5.04
N ARG A 3 -7.44 -22.71 5.95
CA ARG A 3 -8.04 -21.45 6.39
C ARG A 3 -8.35 -20.65 5.13
N ASN A 4 -9.64 -20.42 4.88
CA ASN A 4 -10.14 -19.55 3.83
C ASN A 4 -9.79 -18.11 4.22
N ALA A 5 -8.51 -17.78 4.17
CA ALA A 5 -8.00 -16.46 4.45
C ALA A 5 -8.51 -15.55 3.34
N GLN A 6 -9.62 -14.88 3.62
CA GLN A 6 -10.22 -13.89 2.74
C GLN A 6 -9.12 -12.88 2.40
N LYS A 7 -8.68 -12.89 1.14
CA LYS A 7 -7.54 -12.10 0.71
C LYS A 7 -7.99 -10.71 0.36
N TRP A 8 -8.21 -9.92 1.41
CA TRP A 8 -8.57 -8.52 1.30
C TRP A 8 -7.31 -7.68 1.35
N ILE A 9 -7.22 -6.73 0.42
CA ILE A 9 -6.14 -5.76 0.40
C ILE A 9 -6.59 -4.59 1.29
N PRO A 10 -5.91 -4.33 2.42
CA PRO A 10 -6.29 -3.28 3.36
C PRO A 10 -5.94 -1.87 2.87
N PHE A 11 -4.89 -1.73 2.06
CA PHE A 11 -4.38 -0.43 1.61
C PHE A 11 -3.94 -0.45 0.14
N GLY A 12 -4.09 0.69 -0.52
CA GLY A 12 -3.66 0.95 -1.89
C GLY A 12 -2.58 2.02 -1.94
N PHE A 13 -1.85 2.09 -3.05
CA PHE A 13 -0.96 3.22 -3.32
C PHE A 13 -1.68 4.22 -4.22
N ASP A 14 -1.83 5.44 -3.72
CA ASP A 14 -2.38 6.54 -4.48
C ASP A 14 -1.30 7.16 -5.37
N THR A 15 -1.54 7.17 -6.68
CA THR A 15 -0.60 7.74 -7.65
C THR A 15 -0.65 9.25 -7.71
N ASP A 16 -1.71 9.87 -7.18
CA ASP A 16 -1.87 11.33 -7.17
C ASP A 16 -1.05 11.98 -6.05
N SER A 17 -1.28 11.55 -4.80
CA SER A 17 -0.51 11.98 -3.62
C SER A 17 0.79 11.20 -3.42
N ASN A 18 1.08 10.18 -4.24
CA ASN A 18 2.27 9.33 -4.15
C ASN A 18 2.45 8.67 -2.75
N LYS A 19 1.35 8.27 -2.09
CA LYS A 19 1.36 7.73 -0.72
C LYS A 19 0.44 6.52 -0.55
N ILE A 20 0.68 5.74 0.50
CA ILE A 20 -0.21 4.63 0.88
C ILE A 20 -1.45 5.24 1.54
N VAL A 21 -2.62 4.85 1.05
CA VAL A 21 -3.92 5.30 1.58
C VAL A 21 -4.79 4.10 1.94
N ASP A 22 -5.66 4.30 2.94
CA ASP A 22 -6.65 3.31 3.34
C ASP A 22 -7.90 3.43 2.47
N ILE A 23 -8.68 2.34 2.37
CA ILE A 23 -9.94 2.36 1.62
C ILE A 23 -10.92 3.40 2.15
N ALA A 24 -10.91 3.71 3.45
CA ALA A 24 -11.79 4.73 4.00
C ALA A 24 -11.40 6.17 3.58
N SER A 25 -10.17 6.39 3.11
CA SER A 25 -9.67 7.71 2.73
C SER A 25 -9.79 7.99 1.22
N VAL A 26 -10.32 7.05 0.45
CA VAL A 26 -10.42 7.15 -1.02
C VAL A 26 -11.86 7.01 -1.47
N GLU A 27 -12.11 7.41 -2.71
CA GLU A 27 -13.42 7.26 -3.32
C GLU A 27 -13.78 5.80 -3.59
N ASN A 28 -15.08 5.48 -3.59
CA ASN A 28 -15.55 4.13 -3.91
C ASN A 28 -15.38 3.81 -5.41
N GLY A 29 -15.05 2.56 -5.71
CA GLY A 29 -14.92 2.07 -7.09
C GLY A 29 -13.52 2.29 -7.65
N LEU A 30 -13.46 2.59 -8.96
CA LEU A 30 -12.22 2.87 -9.68
C LEU A 30 -11.74 4.31 -9.52
N SER A 31 -12.60 5.23 -9.05
CA SER A 31 -12.24 6.64 -8.83
C SER A 31 -11.14 6.82 -7.78
N CYS A 32 -10.88 5.82 -6.94
CA CYS A 32 -9.77 5.88 -5.98
C CYS A 32 -8.39 6.00 -6.62
N ASN A 33 -8.24 5.69 -7.93
CA ASN A 33 -6.96 5.67 -8.66
C ASN A 33 -5.82 4.97 -7.91
N CYS A 34 -6.16 4.00 -7.06
CA CYS A 34 -5.18 3.26 -6.28
C CYS A 34 -4.57 2.13 -7.12
N ILE A 35 -3.27 1.87 -6.93
CA ILE A 35 -2.58 0.74 -7.54
C ILE A 35 -2.04 -0.22 -6.49
N CYS A 36 -1.93 -1.48 -6.89
CA CYS A 36 -1.37 -2.54 -6.06
C CYS A 36 0.15 -2.39 -5.97
N LEU A 37 0.71 -2.32 -4.76
CA LEU A 37 2.16 -2.21 -4.56
C LEU A 37 2.95 -3.47 -4.93
N ILE A 38 2.25 -4.54 -5.33
CA ILE A 38 2.85 -5.86 -5.55
C ILE A 38 2.90 -6.19 -7.04
N CYS A 39 1.77 -6.10 -7.74
CA CYS A 39 1.73 -6.28 -9.19
C CYS A 39 1.72 -4.97 -9.98
N GLY A 40 1.46 -3.83 -9.34
CA GLY A 40 1.29 -2.54 -10.03
C GLY A 40 -0.07 -2.38 -10.73
N THR A 41 -1.00 -3.32 -10.61
CA THR A 41 -2.31 -3.26 -11.26
C THR A 41 -3.29 -2.34 -10.52
N SER A 42 -4.18 -1.67 -11.24
CA SER A 42 -5.23 -0.82 -10.68
C SER A 42 -6.16 -1.60 -9.74
N LEU A 43 -6.43 -1.00 -8.59
CA LEU A 43 -7.30 -1.50 -7.54
C LEU A 43 -8.66 -0.81 -7.59
N ILE A 44 -9.68 -1.53 -7.17
CA ILE A 44 -11.06 -1.07 -7.01
C ILE A 44 -11.36 -1.03 -5.52
N ALA A 45 -11.72 0.15 -5.02
CA ALA A 45 -12.17 0.33 -3.65
C ALA A 45 -13.60 -0.21 -3.51
N ARG A 46 -13.81 -1.34 -2.81
CA ARG A 46 -15.14 -1.87 -2.52
C ARG A 46 -15.59 -1.44 -1.12
N GLN A 47 -16.29 -0.33 -1.04
CA GLN A 47 -16.97 0.15 0.16
C GLN A 47 -18.44 -0.27 0.08
N GLY A 48 -18.99 -0.80 1.16
CA GLY A 48 -20.41 -1.17 1.23
C GLY A 48 -20.91 -1.13 2.66
N GLN A 49 -22.21 -0.89 2.85
CA GLN A 49 -22.80 -0.83 4.20
C GLN A 49 -22.76 -2.17 4.94
N ASN A 50 -23.05 -3.27 4.23
CA ASN A 50 -23.17 -4.62 4.84
C ASN A 50 -21.94 -5.52 4.64
N LYS A 51 -20.87 -5.01 4.00
CA LYS A 51 -19.66 -5.79 3.69
C LYS A 51 -18.42 -5.04 4.16
N LYS A 52 -17.39 -5.79 4.58
CA LYS A 52 -16.09 -5.22 4.96
C LYS A 52 -15.48 -4.49 3.77
N TRP A 53 -14.99 -3.28 4.01
CA TRP A 53 -14.33 -2.48 2.98
C TRP A 53 -12.97 -3.09 2.67
N HIS A 54 -12.70 -3.32 1.39
CA HIS A 54 -11.43 -3.85 0.92
C HIS A 54 -11.14 -3.43 -0.53
N PHE A 55 -9.86 -3.40 -0.88
CA PHE A 55 -9.46 -3.25 -2.28
C PHE A 55 -9.48 -4.60 -3.01
N SER A 56 -9.78 -4.56 -4.30
CA SER A 56 -9.76 -5.72 -5.21
C SER A 56 -9.07 -5.35 -6.52
N HIS A 57 -8.42 -6.30 -7.20
CA HIS A 57 -7.86 -6.02 -8.53
C HIS A 57 -8.97 -5.75 -9.54
N SER A 58 -8.76 -4.73 -10.37
CA SER A 58 -9.67 -4.40 -11.47
C SER A 58 -9.63 -5.40 -12.62
N THR A 59 -8.50 -6.05 -12.80
CA THR A 59 -8.27 -7.06 -13.83
C THR A 59 -7.81 -8.39 -13.21
N GLU A 60 -7.84 -9.45 -14.00
CA GLU A 60 -7.31 -10.75 -13.58
C GLU A 60 -5.79 -10.68 -13.43
N VAL A 61 -5.30 -10.81 -12.20
CA VAL A 61 -3.87 -10.87 -11.90
C VAL A 61 -3.47 -12.31 -11.61
N LYS A 62 -2.71 -12.93 -12.52
CA LYS A 62 -2.11 -14.26 -12.30
C LYS A 62 -0.81 -14.11 -11.48
N GLY A 63 -0.77 -14.62 -10.25
CA GLY A 63 0.48 -14.77 -9.47
C GLY A 63 0.52 -14.17 -8.06
N VAL A 64 1.72 -13.73 -7.66
CA VAL A 64 2.27 -13.38 -6.30
C VAL A 64 1.34 -12.56 -5.39
N CYS A 65 0.38 -11.82 -5.95
CA CYS A 65 -0.64 -11.11 -5.19
C CYS A 65 -1.55 -12.03 -4.37
N SER A 66 -1.42 -13.36 -4.58
CA SER A 66 -2.20 -14.34 -3.87
C SER A 66 -1.75 -14.68 -2.45
N GLU A 67 -0.53 -14.33 -2.05
CA GLU A 67 0.06 -14.90 -0.82
C GLU A 67 0.78 -13.85 0.02
N LEU A 68 0.32 -12.61 -0.03
CA LEU A 68 0.91 -11.52 0.73
C LEU A 68 0.48 -11.59 2.20
N THR A 69 1.09 -12.53 2.89
CA THR A 69 1.33 -12.41 4.33
C THR A 69 2.10 -11.11 4.58
N LEU A 70 1.85 -10.45 5.70
CA LEU A 70 2.39 -9.14 6.11
C LEU A 70 3.94 -8.99 6.01
N GLN A 71 4.66 -10.06 5.71
CA GLN A 71 6.10 -10.19 5.64
C GLN A 71 6.73 -9.34 4.52
N HIS A 72 6.10 -9.23 3.34
CA HIS A 72 6.66 -8.44 2.24
C HIS A 72 6.44 -6.92 2.39
N ILE A 73 5.35 -6.49 3.02
CA ILE A 73 5.03 -5.06 3.20
C ILE A 73 6.07 -4.35 4.09
N LYS A 74 6.68 -5.06 5.06
CA LYS A 74 7.75 -4.51 5.91
C LYS A 74 8.95 -3.96 5.11
N LYS A 75 9.25 -4.53 3.93
CA LYS A 75 10.36 -4.06 3.11
C LYS A 75 10.03 -2.74 2.39
N TYR A 76 8.77 -2.53 2.01
CA TYR A 76 8.35 -1.35 1.24
C TYR A 76 8.31 -0.07 2.09
N ILE A 77 7.86 -0.16 3.35
CA ILE A 77 7.83 0.97 4.30
C ILE A 77 9.25 1.46 4.65
N LYS A 78 10.25 0.56 4.64
CA LYS A 78 11.64 0.92 4.97
C LYS A 78 12.30 1.82 3.92
N VAL A 79 11.75 1.93 2.71
CA VAL A 79 12.38 2.67 1.59
C VAL A 79 12.13 4.19 1.67
N LYS A 80 11.10 4.65 2.38
CA LYS A 80 10.69 6.07 2.36
C LYS A 80 11.13 6.93 3.57
N ILE A 81 11.87 6.39 4.55
CA ILE A 81 12.30 7.12 5.76
C ILE A 81 13.79 7.53 5.77
N GLN A 82 14.59 7.15 4.78
CA GLN A 82 16.03 7.48 4.77
C GLN A 82 16.42 8.73 3.98
N GLU A 83 15.49 9.66 3.73
CA GLU A 83 15.79 11.00 3.20
C GLU A 83 15.31 12.08 4.18
N LYS A 84 15.69 11.92 5.46
CA LYS A 84 15.86 13.07 6.35
C LYS A 84 17.14 12.89 7.16
N LYS A 85 18.23 12.57 6.47
CA LYS A 85 19.56 12.84 6.97
C LYS A 85 19.74 14.35 6.89
N ILE A 86 19.54 15.03 8.01
CA ILE A 86 20.01 16.40 8.19
C ILE A 86 21.54 16.30 8.27
N PRO A 87 22.33 16.77 7.29
CA PRO A 87 23.75 16.92 7.50
C PRO A 87 23.96 18.18 8.33
N CYS A 88 24.22 18.04 9.62
CA CYS A 88 24.96 19.09 10.32
C CYS A 88 26.44 18.80 10.08
N SER A 89 27.02 19.58 9.18
CA SER A 89 28.44 19.57 8.83
C SER A 89 29.33 19.82 10.05
N PRO A 90 30.57 19.32 10.02
CA PRO A 90 31.52 19.40 11.13
C PRO A 90 31.96 20.85 11.32
N SER A 91 31.72 21.41 12.50
CA SER A 91 32.40 22.63 12.92
C SER A 91 33.58 22.24 13.80
N SER A 92 34.74 22.54 13.24
CA SER A 92 36.07 22.46 13.80
C SER A 92 36.22 23.26 15.11
N SER A 93 37.17 22.82 15.93
CA SER A 93 38.09 23.64 16.74
C SER A 93 37.82 23.89 18.25
N ALA A 94 38.96 23.93 18.96
CA ALA A 94 39.28 24.42 20.31
C ALA A 94 39.00 23.47 21.49
N GLY A 95 39.97 23.10 22.32
CA GLY A 95 41.38 23.49 22.42
C GLY A 95 42.09 22.68 23.50
#